data_AF-A0A256W5W1-F1
#
_entry.id   AF-A0A256W5W1-F1
#
_cell.length_a   1.000
_cell.length_b   1.000
_cell.length_c   1.000
_cell.angle_alpha   90.00
_cell.angle_beta   90.00
_cell.angle_gamma   90.00
#
_symmetry.space_group_name_H-M   'P 1'
#
loop_
_entity.id
_entity.type
_entity.pdbx_description
1 polymer ?
#
loop_
_entity_poly.entity_id
_entity_poly.type
_entity_poly.pdbx_seq_one_letter_code
_entity_poly.pdbx_strand_id
1 'polypeptide(L)'
;MAEFNFKQIIYAGMVAIAGVDGEVDKTERKWVDKVFDHDFNMSRKERKEVLSIFENDKEGFTDKVTVELAQFPSFDQREAYKRICQFMLYRNDEYNKSSKARPKGIDPEKEQLNRYRERAEQMRKKLTF
;
A
#
# COMPACT_ATOMS: atom_id res chain seq x y z
N MET A 1 18.32 -10.48 -8.13
CA MET A 1 17.74 -11.17 -6.95
C MET A 1 16.57 -10.32 -6.49
N ALA A 2 15.45 -10.92 -6.09
CA ALA A 2 14.32 -10.16 -5.55
C ALA A 2 14.76 -9.44 -4.27
N GLU A 3 14.48 -8.14 -4.15
CA GLU A 3 14.78 -7.38 -2.94
C GLU A 3 13.71 -7.61 -1.87
N PHE A 4 12.50 -8.01 -2.29
CA PHE A 4 11.41 -8.34 -1.39
C PHE A 4 11.08 -9.84 -1.40
N ASN A 5 10.88 -10.40 -0.21
CA ASN A 5 10.15 -11.66 -0.07
C ASN A 5 8.63 -11.43 -0.22
N PHE A 6 7.83 -12.50 -0.29
CA PHE A 6 6.38 -12.40 -0.53
C PHE A 6 5.62 -11.58 0.52
N LYS A 7 6.03 -11.61 1.79
CA LYS A 7 5.41 -10.78 2.83
C LYS A 7 5.83 -9.31 2.68
N GLN A 8 7.11 -9.09 2.40
CA GLN A 8 7.67 -7.77 2.20
C GLN A 8 7.06 -7.08 0.97
N ILE A 9 6.79 -7.80 -0.13
CA ILE A 9 6.20 -7.18 -1.32
C ILE A 9 4.74 -6.74 -1.09
N ILE A 10 3.98 -7.50 -0.28
CA ILE A 10 2.62 -7.11 0.13
C ILE A 10 2.68 -5.86 1.01
N TYR A 11 3.55 -5.85 2.02
CA TYR A 11 3.73 -4.69 2.88
C TYR A 11 4.21 -3.46 2.08
N ALA A 12 5.19 -3.65 1.19
CA ALA A 12 5.70 -2.62 0.30
C ALA A 12 4.60 -2.08 -0.62
N GLY A 13 3.71 -2.93 -1.13
CA GLY A 13 2.54 -2.49 -1.89
C GLY A 13 1.57 -1.64 -1.07
N MET A 14 1.31 -1.99 0.19
CA MET A 14 0.50 -1.16 1.08
C MET A 14 1.17 0.19 1.36
N VAL A 15 2.49 0.20 1.60
CA VAL A 15 3.30 1.41 1.78
C VAL A 15 3.30 2.28 0.51
N ALA A 16 3.39 1.67 -0.68
CA ALA A 16 3.36 2.38 -1.96
C ALA A 16 2.02 3.08 -2.21
N ILE A 17 0.92 2.48 -1.74
CA ILE A 17 -0.40 3.12 -1.78
C ILE A 17 -0.49 4.24 -0.74
N ALA A 18 -0.08 3.97 0.50
CA ALA A 18 -0.12 4.97 1.57
C ALA A 18 0.72 6.21 1.21
N GLY A 19 1.93 6.00 0.69
CA GLY A 19 2.86 7.07 0.29
C GLY A 19 2.58 7.67 -1.07
N VAL A 20 1.30 7.82 -1.44
CA VAL A 20 0.90 8.35 -2.74
C VAL A 20 1.35 9.81 -2.94
N ASP A 21 1.50 10.56 -1.85
CA ASP A 21 1.98 11.94 -1.79
C ASP A 21 3.50 12.05 -1.58
N GLY A 22 4.22 10.93 -1.59
CA GLY A 22 5.68 10.88 -1.43
C GLY A 22 6.15 10.77 0.02
N GLU A 23 5.24 10.74 1.00
CA GLU A 23 5.59 10.50 2.40
C GLU A 23 4.66 9.47 3.02
N VAL A 24 5.13 8.75 4.04
CA VAL A 24 4.23 7.88 4.83
C VAL A 24 4.31 8.33 6.27
N ASP A 25 3.23 8.95 6.72
CA ASP A 25 3.15 9.52 8.06
C ASP A 25 3.02 8.43 9.14
N LYS A 26 3.08 8.83 10.41
CA LYS A 26 2.97 7.88 11.54
C LYS A 26 1.60 7.20 11.61
N THR A 27 0.55 7.84 11.11
CA THR A 27 -0.83 7.36 11.15
C THR A 27 -1.05 6.30 10.07
N GLU A 28 -0.57 6.56 8.87
CA GLU A 28 -0.55 5.67 7.73
C GLU A 28 0.26 4.42 8.01
N ARG A 29 1.45 4.57 8.61
CA ARG A 29 2.23 3.40 9.08
C ARG A 29 1.40 2.54 10.03
N LYS A 30 0.70 3.15 11.00
CA LYS A 30 -0.17 2.40 11.92
C LYS A 30 -1.32 1.70 11.21
N TRP A 31 -1.92 2.33 10.19
CA TRP A 31 -3.00 1.72 9.42
C TRP A 31 -2.49 0.57 8.55
N VAL A 32 -1.36 0.76 7.88
CA VAL A 32 -0.69 -0.30 7.10
C VAL A 32 -0.35 -1.47 8.00
N ASP A 33 0.32 -1.20 9.14
CA ASP A 33 0.67 -2.24 10.11
C ASP A 33 -0.59 -2.97 10.62
N LYS A 34 -1.64 -2.23 10.98
CA LYS A 34 -2.91 -2.83 11.46
C LYS A 34 -3.56 -3.76 10.44
N VAL A 35 -3.57 -3.38 9.16
CA VAL A 35 -4.16 -4.20 8.10
C VAL A 35 -3.26 -5.40 7.79
N PHE A 36 -1.96 -5.18 7.70
CA PHE A 36 -0.99 -6.23 7.40
C PHE A 36 -0.96 -7.31 8.51
N ASP A 37 -1.00 -6.88 9.77
CA ASP A 37 -0.87 -7.74 10.95
C ASP A 37 -2.07 -8.68 11.15
N HIS A 38 -3.18 -8.40 10.47
CA HIS A 38 -4.35 -9.28 10.48
C HIS A 38 -4.03 -10.64 9.83
N ASP A 39 -3.22 -10.62 8.78
CA ASP A 39 -3.01 -11.77 7.89
C ASP A 39 -1.58 -12.30 7.94
N PHE A 40 -0.62 -11.44 8.28
CA PHE A 40 0.80 -11.77 8.27
C PHE A 40 1.50 -11.27 9.52
N ASN A 41 2.54 -12.00 9.92
CA ASN A 41 3.52 -11.49 10.88
C ASN A 41 4.86 -11.29 10.17
N MET A 42 5.46 -10.13 10.42
CA MET A 42 6.75 -9.71 9.89
C MET A 42 7.52 -8.97 10.97
N SER A 43 8.81 -9.28 11.09
CA SER A 43 9.67 -8.70 12.12
C SER A 43 9.82 -7.20 11.94
N ARG A 44 10.13 -6.50 13.04
CA ARG A 44 10.42 -5.07 13.01
C ARG A 44 11.61 -4.75 12.08
N LYS A 45 12.55 -5.67 11.93
CA LYS A 45 13.72 -5.52 11.04
C LYS A 45 13.28 -5.52 9.58
N GLU A 46 12.51 -6.51 9.15
CA GLU A 46 12.00 -6.61 7.77
C GLU A 46 11.12 -5.40 7.40
N ARG A 47 10.26 -4.92 8.31
CA ARG A 47 9.49 -3.68 8.09
C ARG A 47 10.40 -2.48 7.88
N LYS A 48 11.44 -2.36 8.71
CA LYS A 48 12.39 -1.24 8.63
C LYS A 48 13.17 -1.29 7.31
N GLU A 49 13.49 -2.47 6.80
CA GLU A 49 14.12 -2.63 5.49
C GLU A 49 13.21 -2.11 4.38
N VAL A 50 11.93 -2.49 4.35
CA VAL A 50 10.97 -1.99 3.35
C VAL A 50 10.82 -0.47 3.42
N LEU A 51 10.65 0.08 4.63
CA LEU A 51 10.55 1.52 4.82
C LEU A 51 11.84 2.23 4.43
N SER A 52 13.01 1.64 4.67
CA SER A 52 14.28 2.21 4.24
C SER A 52 14.40 2.26 2.72
N ILE A 53 13.92 1.23 2.02
CA ILE A 53 13.90 1.21 0.55
C ILE A 53 12.96 2.30 0.03
N PHE A 54 11.78 2.47 0.65
CA PHE A 54 10.86 3.57 0.32
C PHE A 54 11.50 4.95 0.52
N GLU A 55 12.10 5.21 1.68
CA GLU A 55 12.70 6.53 1.97
C GLU A 55 13.88 6.86 1.04
N ASN A 56 14.59 5.84 0.54
CA ASN A 56 15.72 6.01 -0.38
C ASN A 56 15.29 6.25 -1.84
N ASP A 57 14.08 5.83 -2.23
CA ASP A 57 13.59 5.92 -3.60
C ASP A 57 12.07 6.21 -3.64
N LYS A 58 11.65 7.32 -3.04
CA LYS A 58 10.22 7.66 -2.88
C LYS A 58 9.45 7.69 -4.20
N GLU A 59 10.05 8.26 -5.24
CA GLU A 59 9.42 8.40 -6.56
C GLU A 59 9.38 7.08 -7.34
N GLY A 60 10.47 6.30 -7.30
CA GLY A 60 10.58 5.01 -8.00
C GLY A 60 9.97 3.83 -7.26
N PHE A 61 9.67 3.97 -5.97
CA PHE A 61 9.26 2.86 -5.10
C PHE A 61 8.05 2.08 -5.62
N THR A 62 7.01 2.77 -6.10
CA THR A 62 5.81 2.09 -6.61
C THR A 62 6.13 1.24 -7.83
N ASP A 63 6.94 1.76 -8.74
CA ASP A 63 7.34 1.05 -9.95
C ASP A 63 8.23 -0.13 -9.61
N LYS A 64 9.15 0.04 -8.66
CA LYS A 64 9.98 -1.03 -8.11
C LYS A 64 9.15 -2.17 -7.54
N VAL A 65 8.21 -1.85 -6.62
CA VAL A 65 7.30 -2.83 -6.03
C VAL A 65 6.48 -3.54 -7.10
N THR A 66 6.01 -2.82 -8.12
CA THR A 66 5.20 -3.41 -9.18
C THR A 66 6.02 -4.36 -10.05
N VAL A 67 7.24 -3.98 -10.40
CA VAL A 67 8.17 -4.82 -11.19
C VAL A 67 8.55 -6.07 -10.42
N GLU A 68 8.87 -5.96 -9.13
CA GLU A 68 9.18 -7.13 -8.31
C GLU A 68 7.97 -8.03 -8.10
N LEU A 69 6.79 -7.44 -7.87
CA LEU A 69 5.55 -8.20 -7.76
C LEU A 69 5.26 -8.97 -9.05
N ALA A 70 5.51 -8.38 -10.23
CA ALA A 70 5.32 -9.04 -11.52
C ALA A 70 6.25 -10.26 -11.75
N GLN A 71 7.33 -10.40 -10.98
CA GLN A 71 8.23 -11.57 -11.06
C GLN A 71 7.66 -12.81 -10.35
N PHE A 72 6.65 -12.65 -9.49
CA PHE A 72 5.98 -13.77 -8.84
C PHE A 72 5.05 -14.52 -9.82
N PRO A 73 4.69 -15.78 -9.56
CA PRO A 73 3.65 -16.48 -10.32
C PRO A 73 2.31 -15.74 -10.30
N SER A 74 1.51 -15.81 -11.38
CA SER A 74 0.25 -15.05 -11.49
C SER A 74 -0.73 -15.29 -10.34
N PHE A 75 -0.73 -16.48 -9.74
CA PHE A 75 -1.53 -16.78 -8.54
C PHE A 75 -1.11 -15.90 -7.35
N ASP A 76 0.19 -15.84 -7.08
CA ASP A 76 0.78 -15.04 -6.00
C ASP A 76 0.63 -13.55 -6.28
N GLN A 77 0.76 -13.12 -7.54
CA GLN A 77 0.49 -11.73 -7.94
C GLN A 77 -0.94 -11.31 -7.58
N ARG A 78 -1.92 -12.15 -7.95
CA ARG A 78 -3.35 -11.87 -7.69
C ARG A 78 -3.63 -11.84 -6.19
N GLU A 79 -3.10 -12.78 -5.43
CA GLU A 79 -3.28 -12.83 -3.98
C GLU A 79 -2.62 -11.64 -3.30
N ALA A 80 -1.37 -11.32 -3.62
CA ALA A 80 -0.67 -10.16 -3.08
C ALA A 80 -1.40 -8.86 -3.42
N TYR A 81 -1.83 -8.67 -4.68
CA TYR A 81 -2.60 -7.49 -5.08
C TYR A 81 -3.92 -7.37 -4.31
N LYS A 82 -4.63 -8.48 -4.10
CA LYS A 82 -5.85 -8.51 -3.28
C LYS A 82 -5.57 -8.08 -1.83
N ARG A 83 -4.47 -8.54 -1.24
CA ARG A 83 -4.06 -8.14 0.12
C ARG A 83 -3.69 -6.67 0.19
N ILE A 84 -2.91 -6.17 -0.77
CA ILE A 84 -2.58 -4.74 -0.89
C ILE A 84 -3.87 -3.90 -0.96
N CYS A 85 -4.87 -4.34 -1.72
CA CYS A 85 -6.16 -3.65 -1.81
C CYS A 85 -6.96 -3.64 -0.50
N GLN A 86 -6.72 -4.56 0.44
CA GLN A 86 -7.40 -4.53 1.75
C GLN A 86 -7.08 -3.25 2.52
N PHE A 87 -5.88 -2.68 2.35
CA PHE A 87 -5.55 -1.40 2.98
C PHE A 87 -6.48 -0.28 2.50
N MET A 88 -6.73 -0.19 1.19
CA MET A 88 -7.66 0.79 0.63
C MET A 88 -9.09 0.55 1.10
N LEU A 89 -9.53 -0.71 1.17
CA LEU A 89 -10.87 -1.06 1.65
C LEU A 89 -11.03 -0.65 3.12
N TYR A 90 -10.04 -0.96 3.96
CA TYR A 90 -10.02 -0.52 5.35
C TYR A 90 -10.16 1.01 5.47
N ARG A 91 -9.37 1.77 4.69
CA ARG A 91 -9.43 3.24 4.74
C ARG A 91 -10.77 3.80 4.24
N ASN A 92 -11.36 3.21 3.20
CA ASN A 92 -12.71 3.58 2.74
C ASN A 92 -13.77 3.29 3.80
N ASP A 93 -13.69 2.14 4.48
CA ASP A 93 -14.61 1.77 5.54
C ASP A 93 -14.51 2.72 6.74
N GLU A 94 -13.30 3.04 7.19
CA GLU A 94 -13.07 3.99 8.28
C GLU A 94 -13.63 5.37 7.93
N TYR A 95 -13.42 5.85 6.70
CA TYR A 95 -13.99 7.12 6.23
C TYR A 95 -15.53 7.08 6.21
N ASN A 96 -16.12 5.98 5.73
CA ASN A 96 -17.58 5.85 5.64
C ASN A 96 -18.25 5.72 7.03
N LYS A 97 -17.58 5.08 7.99
CA LYS A 97 -18.05 4.90 9.38
C LYS A 97 -17.74 6.10 10.28
N SER A 98 -16.88 7.01 9.82
CA SER A 98 -16.49 8.20 10.56
C SER A 98 -17.69 9.11 10.82
N SER A 99 -17.87 9.52 12.07
CA SER A 99 -18.85 10.54 12.48
C SER A 99 -18.32 11.97 12.32
N LYS A 100 -17.10 12.15 11.78
CA LYS A 100 -16.52 13.48 11.57
C LYS A 100 -17.35 14.31 10.60
N ALA A 101 -17.54 15.59 10.93
CA ALA A 101 -18.19 16.53 10.05
C ALA A 101 -17.39 16.68 8.76
N ARG A 102 -18.06 16.50 7.61
CA ARG A 102 -17.43 16.65 6.29
C ARG A 102 -17.35 18.14 5.93
N PRO A 103 -16.22 18.61 5.39
CA PRO A 103 -16.09 20.01 4.97
C PRO A 103 -17.08 20.32 3.83
N LYS A 104 -17.56 21.57 3.77
CA LYS A 104 -18.32 22.05 2.61
C LYS A 104 -17.33 22.37 1.50
N GLY A 105 -17.26 21.53 0.47
CA GLY A 105 -16.35 21.69 -0.67
C GLY A 105 -15.57 20.42 -0.97
N ILE A 106 -14.28 20.56 -1.31
CA ILE A 106 -13.38 19.42 -1.55
C ILE A 106 -13.08 18.77 -0.20
N ASP A 107 -13.38 17.48 -0.08
CA ASP A 107 -13.05 16.66 1.08
C ASP A 107 -11.64 16.06 0.88
N PRO A 108 -10.63 16.52 1.65
CA PRO A 108 -9.25 16.08 1.47
C PRO A 108 -9.05 14.58 1.74
N GLU A 109 -9.80 14.01 2.70
CA GLU A 109 -9.70 12.59 3.01
C GLU A 109 -10.30 11.76 1.87
N LYS A 110 -11.41 12.23 1.28
CA LYS A 110 -11.98 11.59 0.08
C LYS A 110 -11.04 11.68 -1.12
N GLU A 111 -10.39 12.81 -1.32
CA GLU A 111 -9.41 13.00 -2.40
C GLU A 111 -8.21 12.05 -2.22
N GLN A 112 -7.67 11.93 -1.00
CA GLN A 112 -6.60 10.99 -0.69
C GLN A 112 -7.00 9.54 -1.01
N LEU A 113 -8.22 9.13 -0.64
CA LEU A 113 -8.76 7.80 -0.98
C LEU A 113 -8.87 7.56 -2.49
N ASN A 114 -9.17 8.59 -3.27
CA ASN A 114 -9.19 8.47 -4.74
C ASN A 114 -7.77 8.29 -5.29
N ARG A 115 -6.79 9.05 -4.78
CA ARG A 115 -5.37 8.89 -5.15
C ARG A 115 -4.85 7.48 -4.83
N TYR A 116 -5.25 6.91 -3.70
CA TYR A 116 -4.93 5.51 -3.37
C TYR A 116 -5.45 4.53 -4.43
N ARG A 117 -6.69 4.72 -4.90
CA ARG A 117 -7.29 3.90 -5.95
C ARG A 117 -6.56 4.04 -7.28
N GLU A 118 -6.25 5.27 -7.69
CA GLU A 118 -5.50 5.53 -8.91
C GLU A 118 -4.12 4.85 -8.88
N ARG A 119 -3.41 4.94 -7.75
CA ARG A 119 -2.12 4.27 -7.55
C ARG A 119 -2.26 2.75 -7.65
N ALA A 120 -3.27 2.15 -7.02
CA ALA A 120 -3.51 0.72 -7.12
C ALA A 120 -3.87 0.29 -8.55
N GLU A 121 -4.65 1.08 -9.28
CA GLU A 121 -4.95 0.82 -10.70
C GLU A 121 -3.69 0.90 -11.58
N GLN A 122 -2.78 1.83 -11.31
CA GLN A 122 -1.48 1.90 -12.01
C GLN A 122 -0.67 0.61 -11.78
N MET A 123 -0.62 0.12 -10.54
CA MET A 123 0.02 -1.17 -10.23
C MET A 123 -0.66 -2.31 -11.00
N ARG A 124 -2.00 -2.39 -10.92
CA ARG A 124 -2.79 -3.46 -11.56
C ARG A 124 -2.55 -3.54 -13.06
N LYS A 125 -2.50 -2.41 -13.77
CA LYS A 125 -2.28 -2.36 -15.22
C LYS A 125 -0.94 -2.94 -15.66
N LYS A 126 0.05 -2.96 -14.76
CA LYS A 126 1.39 -3.51 -15.00
C LYS A 126 1.52 -4.97 -14.56
N LEU A 127 0.53 -5.53 -13.87
CA LEU A 127 0.51 -6.93 -13.43
C LEU A 127 -0.25 -7.80 -14.45
N THR A 128 0.23 -9.02 -14.67
CA THR A 128 -0.30 -9.94 -15.69
C THR A 128 -0.96 -11.14 -15.02
N PHE A 129 -2.16 -10.94 -14.50
CA PHE A 129 -3.00 -11.98 -13.87
C PHE A 129 -4.49 -11.85 -14.22
#